data_AF-A0A2W2DWU8-F1
#
_entry.id   AF-A0A2W2DWU8-F1
#
_cell.length_a   1.000
_cell.length_b   1.000
_cell.length_c   1.000
_cell.angle_alpha   90.00
_cell.angle_beta   90.00
_cell.angle_gamma   90.00
#
_symmetry.space_group_name_H-M   'P 1'
#
loop_
_entity.id
_entity.type
_entity.pdbx_description
1 polymer ?
#
loop_
_entity_poly.entity_id
_entity_poly.type
_entity_poly.pdbx_seq_one_letter_code
_entity_poly.pdbx_strand_id
1 'polypeptide(L)'
;MYWLTRTASVQFTKPIMVRVIRELTDRPTYYGWAWISCYQLDKRGEAIERRELFVMPEGMRRMNDPAPRRTSPQRDVRAAR
;
A
#
# COMPACT_ATOMS: atom_id res chain seq x y z
N MET A 1 -2.49 6.18 -2.97
CA MET A 1 -1.85 5.88 -1.66
C MET A 1 -2.89 5.91 -0.53
N TYR A 2 -2.61 5.29 0.62
CA TYR A 2 -3.48 5.30 1.81
C TYR A 2 -2.77 5.80 3.06
N TRP A 3 -3.49 6.57 3.87
CA TRP A 3 -3.11 6.98 5.22
C TRP A 3 -3.81 6.07 6.22
N LEU A 4 -3.05 5.17 6.85
CA LEU A 4 -3.59 4.25 7.84
C LEU A 4 -3.47 4.86 9.22
N THR A 5 -4.60 4.99 9.91
CA THR A 5 -4.69 5.44 11.30
C THR A 5 -5.35 4.35 12.15
N ARG A 6 -5.57 4.63 13.44
CA ARG A 6 -6.32 3.72 14.33
C ARG A 6 -7.67 3.28 13.78
N THR A 7 -8.31 4.08 12.92
CA THR A 7 -9.59 3.71 12.30
C THR A 7 -9.46 2.53 11.33
N ALA A 8 -8.30 2.38 10.69
CA ALA A 8 -8.04 1.29 9.75
C ALA A 8 -7.53 0.03 10.46
N SER A 9 -6.81 0.17 11.57
CA SER A 9 -6.47 -0.96 12.45
C SER A 9 -6.06 -0.45 13.81
N VAL A 10 -6.55 -1.12 14.86
CA VAL A 10 -6.21 -0.82 16.26
C VAL A 10 -4.71 -0.96 16.56
N GLN A 11 -3.98 -1.68 15.71
CA GLN A 11 -2.54 -1.87 15.81
C GLN A 11 -1.73 -0.58 15.56
N PHE A 12 -2.34 0.44 14.92
CA PHE A 12 -1.65 1.69 14.58
C PHE A 12 -1.85 2.78 15.62
N THR A 13 -1.05 2.76 16.69
CA THR A 13 -0.92 3.91 17.61
C THR A 13 -0.35 5.15 16.91
N LYS A 14 0.57 4.94 15.95
CA LYS A 14 1.13 5.98 15.09
C LYS A 14 0.66 5.73 13.64
N PRO A 15 0.11 6.75 12.95
CA PRO A 15 -0.27 6.59 11.56
C PRO A 15 0.90 6.29 10.63
N ILE A 16 0.64 5.55 9.54
CA ILE A 16 1.63 5.26 8.49
C ILE A 16 1.05 5.51 7.09
N MET A 17 1.91 5.87 6.15
CA MET A 17 1.59 5.93 4.72
C MET A 17 1.85 4.57 4.08
N VAL A 18 0.89 4.07 3.30
CA VAL A 18 1.08 2.82 2.56
C VAL A 18 0.62 2.92 1.11
N ARG A 19 1.25 2.12 0.26
CA ARG A 19 0.77 1.78 -1.09
C ARG A 19 0.35 0.32 -1.12
N VAL A 20 -0.95 0.07 -1.26
CA VAL A 20 -1.50 -1.30 -1.36
C VAL A 20 -1.03 -1.94 -2.66
N ILE A 21 -0.58 -3.19 -2.58
CA ILE A 21 -0.16 -4.01 -3.72
C ILE A 21 -1.30 -4.95 -4.11
N ARG A 22 -1.82 -5.68 -3.12
CA ARG A 22 -2.93 -6.63 -3.32
C ARG A 22 -3.62 -6.95 -1.99
N GLU A 23 -4.83 -7.44 -2.10
CA GLU A 23 -5.52 -8.15 -1.03
C GLU A 23 -5.02 -9.61 -0.96
N LEU A 24 -4.97 -10.17 0.25
CA LEU A 24 -4.60 -11.55 0.56
C LEU A 24 -5.88 -12.32 0.91
N THR A 25 -6.59 -12.79 -0.10
CA THR A 25 -7.90 -13.46 0.00
C THR A 25 -7.80 -14.91 0.46
N ASP A 26 -6.58 -15.45 0.54
CA ASP A 26 -6.25 -16.80 1.01
C ASP A 26 -6.23 -16.91 2.54
N ARG A 27 -6.34 -15.78 3.25
CA ARG A 27 -6.27 -15.73 4.72
C ARG A 27 -7.65 -15.63 5.36
N PRO A 28 -7.84 -16.21 6.56
CA PRO A 28 -9.06 -16.02 7.31
C PRO A 28 -9.26 -14.54 7.65
N THR A 29 -10.46 -14.05 7.36
CA THR A 29 -10.90 -12.69 7.68
C THR A 29 -12.10 -12.73 8.61
N TYR A 30 -12.38 -11.59 9.26
CA TYR A 30 -13.59 -11.36 10.03
C TYR A 30 -14.43 -10.30 9.33
N TYR A 31 -15.73 -10.22 9.65
CA TYR A 31 -16.69 -9.36 8.95
C TYR A 31 -16.18 -7.92 8.76
N GLY A 32 -15.98 -7.52 7.49
CA GLY A 32 -15.47 -6.20 7.12
C GLY A 32 -13.95 -5.99 7.30
N TRP A 33 -13.19 -7.01 7.67
CA TRP A 33 -11.73 -6.94 7.75
C TRP A 33 -11.08 -7.63 6.56
N ALA A 34 -9.91 -7.14 6.15
CA ALA A 34 -9.14 -7.68 5.05
C ALA A 34 -7.65 -7.78 5.41
N TRP A 35 -7.00 -8.81 4.89
CA TRP A 35 -5.54 -8.86 4.84
C TRP A 35 -5.05 -8.21 3.55
N ILE A 36 -4.08 -7.32 3.66
CA ILE A 36 -3.48 -6.64 2.52
C ILE A 36 -1.96 -6.79 2.53
N SER A 37 -1.36 -6.92 1.36
CA SER A 37 0.07 -6.70 1.15
C SER A 37 0.28 -5.28 0.65
N CYS A 38 1.18 -4.54 1.28
CA CYS A 38 1.43 -3.13 0.97
C CYS A 38 2.90 -2.76 1.15
N TYR A 39 3.31 -1.63 0.57
CA TYR A 39 4.57 -0.96 0.90
C TYR A 39 4.30 0.14 1.93
N GLN A 40 5.05 0.17 3.03
CA GLN A 40 5.14 1.35 3.86
C GLN A 40 5.99 2.40 3.16
N LEU A 41 5.56 3.65 3.22
CA LEU A 41 6.24 4.77 2.59
C LEU A 41 6.87 5.68 3.65
N ASP A 42 7.97 6.33 3.27
CA ASP A 42 8.54 7.43 4.04
C ASP A 42 7.80 8.75 3.78
N LYS A 43 8.31 9.85 4.36
CA LYS A 43 7.75 11.20 4.18
C LYS A 43 7.91 11.73 2.74
N ARG A 44 8.79 11.14 1.93
CA ARG A 44 9.02 11.48 0.52
C ARG A 44 8.14 10.65 -0.43
N GLY A 45 7.44 9.65 0.09
CA GLY A 45 6.62 8.72 -0.68
C GLY A 45 7.37 7.50 -1.21
N GLU A 46 8.62 7.30 -0.78
CA GLU A 46 9.44 6.17 -1.20
C GLU A 46 9.14 4.92 -0.38
N ALA A 47 9.11 3.76 -1.04
CA ALA A 47 8.85 2.49 -0.38
C ALA A 47 10.06 2.07 0.47
N ILE A 48 9.86 1.99 1.79
CA ILE A 48 10.91 1.61 2.74
C ILE A 48 10.82 0.16 3.18
N GLU A 49 9.61 -0.42 3.17
CA GLU A 49 9.39 -1.79 3.65
C GLU A 49 8.12 -2.37 3.04
N ARG A 50 8.09 -3.70 2.86
CA ARG A 50 6.87 -4.45 2.50
C ARG A 50 6.23 -5.01 3.76
N ARG A 51 4.92 -4.80 3.93
CA ARG A 51 4.16 -5.25 5.09
C ARG A 51 2.88 -5.97 4.69
N GLU A 52 2.50 -6.94 5.50
CA GLU A 52 1.18 -7.56 5.46
C GLU A 52 0.37 -7.07 6.65
N LEU A 53 -0.76 -6.42 6.38
CA LEU A 53 -1.55 -5.74 7.40
C LEU A 53 -2.97 -6.30 7.43
N PHE A 54 -3.50 -6.48 8.64
CA PHE A 54 -4.91 -6.77 8.87
C PHE A 54 -5.65 -5.46 9.18
N VAL A 55 -6.53 -5.06 8.27
CA VAL A 55 -7.15 -3.74 8.26
C VAL A 55 -8.66 -3.83 8.06
N MET A 56 -9.36 -2.80 8.52
CA MET A 56 -10.75 -2.51 8.19
C MET A 56 -10.75 -1.53 7.01
N PRO A 57 -11.14 -1.95 5.78
CA PRO A 57 -11.12 -1.10 4.59
C PRO A 57 -11.92 0.20 4.74
N GLU A 58 -13.04 0.17 5.47
CA GLU A 58 -13.88 1.35 5.75
C GLU A 58 -13.11 2.44 6.51
N GLY A 59 -12.12 2.03 7.31
CA GLY A 59 -11.25 2.94 8.06
C GLY A 59 -10.06 3.47 7.28
N MET A 60 -9.79 2.97 6.07
CA MET A 60 -8.65 3.37 5.24
C MET A 60 -8.93 4.70 4.53
N ARG A 61 -8.09 5.70 4.78
CA ARG A 61 -8.21 7.01 4.12
C ARG A 61 -7.36 7.05 2.86
N ARG A 62 -8.01 7.14 1.69
CA ARG A 62 -7.30 7.38 0.43
C ARG A 62 -6.70 8.78 0.47
N MET A 63 -5.41 8.88 0.19
CA MET A 63 -4.79 10.15 -0.15
C MET A 63 -4.92 10.35 -1.65
N ASN A 64 -5.33 11.55 -2.07
CA ASN A 64 -5.29 11.93 -3.47
C ASN A 64 -3.84 11.81 -3.93
N ASP A 65 -3.56 10.82 -4.79
CA ASP A 65 -2.26 10.71 -5.41
C ASP A 65 -2.07 11.95 -6.29
N PRO A 66 -0.94 12.68 -6.20
CA PRO A 66 -0.54 13.50 -7.32
C PRO A 66 -0.44 12.56 -8.53
N ALA A 67 -1.07 12.94 -9.64
CA ALA A 67 -1.21 12.13 -10.84
C ALA A 67 0.08 11.32 -11.14
N PRO A 68 -0.03 10.04 -11.55
CA PRO A 68 1.12 9.18 -11.71
C PRO A 68 2.13 9.87 -12.62
N ARG A 69 3.34 10.18 -12.10
CA ARG A 69 4.47 10.51 -12.97
C ARG A 69 4.68 9.26 -13.81
N ARG A 70 4.33 9.36 -15.09
CA ARG A 70 4.63 8.33 -16.09
C ARG A 70 6.14 8.13 -16.07
N THR A 71 6.62 7.11 -15.36
CA THR A 71 7.92 6.55 -15.63
C THR A 71 7.82 5.90 -17.00
N SER A 72 8.31 6.61 -18.01
CA SER A 72 8.50 6.07 -19.35
C SER A 72 9.21 4.72 -19.21
N PRO A 73 8.72 3.63 -19.83
CA PRO A 73 9.48 2.41 -19.88
C PRO A 73 10.74 2.70 -20.70
N GLN A 74 11.89 2.73 -20.05
CA GLN A 74 13.16 2.68 -20.74
C GLN A 74 13.19 1.33 -21.46
N ARG A 75 12.92 1.36 -22.77
CA ARG A 75 13.14 0.22 -23.67
C ARG A 75 14.58 -0.23 -23.46
N ASP A 76 14.76 -1.38 -22.82
CA ASP A 76 16.02 -2.11 -22.88
C ASP A 76 16.22 -2.54 -24.34
N VAL A 77 16.88 -1.68 -25.10
CA VAL A 77 17.49 -2.04 -26.37
C VAL A 77 18.85 -2.65 -26.02
N ARG A 78 18.86 -3.96 -25.77
CA ARG A 78 20.05 -4.80 -25.95
C ARG A 78 19.61 -5.98 -26.82
N ALA A 79 19.56 -5.76 -28.13
CA ALA A 79 20.69 -5.96 -29.05
C ALA A 79 21.07 -7.43 -29.11
N ALA A 80 20.58 -8.07 -30.17
CA ALA A 80 21.02 -9.35 -30.66
C ALA A 80 22.55 -9.38 -30.84
N ARG A 81 23.15 -10.50 -30.46
CA ARG A 81 24.26 -11.15 -31.18
C ARG A 81 24.50 -12.53 -30.59
#